data_AF-A0A2J0M9X6-F1
#
_entry.id   AF-A0A2J0M9X6-F1
#
_cell.length_a   1.000
_cell.length_b   1.000
_cell.length_c   1.000
_cell.angle_alpha   90.00
_cell.angle_beta   90.00
_cell.angle_gamma   90.00
#
_symmetry.space_group_name_H-M   'P 1'
#
loop_
_entity.id
_entity.type
_entity.pdbx_description
1 polymer ?
#
loop_
_entity_poly.entity_id
_entity_poly.type
_entity_poly.pdbx_seq_one_letter_code
_entity_poly.pdbx_strand_id
1 'polypeptide(L)' 'MHKEILTKEQIDLLPLAGEFKKNFGLVGGTAIALQIGHRRSIDFDLFTNKNFDNGKIRSAVKKRGLAIRKTN' A
#
# COMPACT_ATOMS: atom_id res chain seq x y z
N MET A 1 16.12 -4.61 0.17
CA MET A 1 14.92 -4.02 0.81
C MET A 1 14.79 -4.58 2.21
N HIS A 2 14.61 -3.70 3.17
CA HIS A 2 14.52 -3.96 4.60
C HIS A 2 13.08 -4.32 4.98
N LYS A 3 12.72 -5.60 4.93
CA LYS A 3 11.34 -6.07 5.21
C LYS A 3 10.99 -6.03 6.70
N GLU A 4 11.99 -5.99 7.57
CA GLU A 4 11.87 -5.86 9.03
C GLU A 4 11.19 -4.55 9.48
N ILE A 5 11.08 -3.57 8.57
CA ILE A 5 10.34 -2.32 8.81
C ILE A 5 8.82 -2.52 8.79
N LEU A 6 8.34 -3.61 8.17
CA LEU A 6 6.92 -3.91 8.01
C LEU A 6 6.41 -4.68 9.23
N THR A 7 5.18 -4.39 9.64
CA THR A 7 4.46 -5.23 10.61
C THR A 7 3.94 -6.52 9.93
N LYS A 8 3.50 -7.47 10.75
CA LYS A 8 2.89 -8.71 10.24
C LYS A 8 1.64 -8.40 9.40
N GLU A 9 0.80 -7.48 9.87
CA GLU A 9 -0.41 -7.05 9.18
C GLU A 9 -0.11 -6.40 7.82
N GLN A 10 0.98 -5.63 7.73
CA GLN A 10 1.43 -5.08 6.44
C GLN A 10 1.93 -6.16 5.50
N ILE A 11 2.66 -7.16 6.00
CA ILE A 11 3.10 -8.31 5.20
C ILE A 11 1.89 -9.06 4.65
N ASP A 12 0.88 -9.29 5.47
CA ASP A 12 -0.37 -9.97 5.07
C ASP A 12 -1.17 -9.14 4.04
N LEU A 13 -1.01 -7.82 4.03
CA LEU A 13 -1.61 -6.90 3.05
C LEU A 13 -0.77 -6.67 1.78
N LEU A 14 0.49 -7.11 1.73
CA LEU A 14 1.33 -6.96 0.53
C LEU A 14 0.70 -7.55 -0.74
N PRO A 15 -0.02 -8.69 -0.73
CA PRO A 15 -0.70 -9.20 -1.92
C PRO A 15 -1.74 -8.22 -2.49
N LEU A 16 -2.43 -7.45 -1.63
CA LEU A 16 -3.37 -6.40 -2.07
C LEU A 16 -2.60 -5.22 -2.67
N ALA A 17 -1.60 -4.68 -1.97
CA ALA A 17 -0.79 -3.58 -2.49
C ALA A 17 -0.13 -3.94 -3.82
N GLY A 18 0.30 -5.19 -3.97
CA GLY A 18 0.88 -5.76 -5.17
C GLY A 18 -0.07 -5.81 -6.38
N GLU A 19 -1.39 -5.78 -6.20
CA GLU A 19 -2.34 -5.69 -7.32
C GLU A 19 -2.20 -4.35 -8.07
N PHE A 20 -1.77 -3.29 -7.37
CA PHE A 20 -1.66 -1.94 -7.92
C PHE A 20 -0.29 -1.63 -8.54
N LYS A 21 0.72 -2.52 -8.39
CA LYS A 21 2.13 -2.27 -8.76
C LYS A 21 2.39 -1.87 -10.21
N LYS A 22 1.48 -2.23 -11.13
CA LYS A 22 1.60 -1.88 -12.56
C LYS A 22 1.32 -0.40 -12.83
N ASN A 23 0.48 0.21 -12.00
CA ASN A 23 -0.03 1.56 -12.21
C ASN A 23 0.42 2.53 -11.12
N PHE A 24 0.78 2.05 -9.94
CA PHE A 24 1.15 2.85 -8.78
C PHE A 24 2.54 2.47 -8.27
N GLY A 25 3.27 3.47 -7.78
CA GLY A 25 4.50 3.30 -7.01
C GLY A 25 4.24 3.47 -5.51
N LEU A 26 4.97 2.73 -4.69
CA LEU A 26 5.01 2.96 -3.24
C LEU A 26 5.84 4.22 -2.97
N VAL A 27 5.30 5.13 -2.17
CA VAL A 27 5.93 6.41 -1.85
C VAL A 27 5.96 6.66 -0.34
N GLY A 28 6.37 7.87 0.05
CA GLY A 28 6.31 8.32 1.44
C GLY A 28 7.31 7.63 2.37
N GLY A 29 6.99 7.66 3.66
CA GLY A 29 7.87 7.16 4.71
C GLY A 29 8.15 5.67 4.59
N THR A 30 7.17 4.87 4.16
CA THR A 30 7.32 3.42 4.00
C THR A 30 8.26 3.06 2.85
N ALA A 31 8.22 3.79 1.73
CA ALA A 31 9.17 3.57 0.62
C ALA A 31 10.63 3.82 1.06
N ILE A 32 10.87 4.93 1.77
CA ILE A 32 12.21 5.26 2.29
C ILE A 32 12.65 4.23 3.34
N ALA A 33 11.77 3.86 4.27
CA ALA A 33 12.06 2.86 5.29
C ALA A 33 12.41 1.49 4.68
N LEU A 34 11.70 1.03 3.64
CA LEU A 34 12.05 -0.19 2.90
C LEU A 34 13.42 -0.13 2.22
N GLN A 35 13.86 1.06 1.83
CA GLN A 35 15.13 1.24 1.13
C GLN A 35 16.32 1.27 2.09
N ILE A 36 16.20 1.93 3.26
CA ILE A 36 17.33 2.17 4.16
C ILE A 36 17.21 1.52 5.55
N GLY A 37 16.08 0.90 5.88
CA GLY A 37 15.90 0.15 7.13
C GLY A 37 15.85 0.97 8.42
N HIS A 38 15.76 2.30 8.32
CA HIS A 38 15.98 3.20 9.47
C HIS A 38 14.91 3.16 10.57
N ARG A 39 13.69 2.69 10.29
CA ARG A 39 12.59 2.58 11.25
C ARG A 39 11.46 1.68 10.74
N ARG A 40 10.58 1.24 11.64
CA ARG A 40 9.27 0.73 11.26
C ARG A 40 8.37 1.84 10.69
N SER A 41 7.50 1.48 9.74
CA SER A 41 6.53 2.38 9.13
C SER A 41 5.21 1.65 8.92
N ILE A 42 4.09 2.21 9.35
CA ILE A 42 2.83 1.47 9.58
C ILE A 42 1.73 1.93 8.61
N ASP A 43 2.08 2.25 7.37
CA ASP A 43 1.13 2.63 6.31
C ASP A 43 1.66 2.20 4.93
N PHE A 44 0.79 2.14 3.92
CA PHE A 44 1.18 2.05 2.51
C PHE A 44 0.60 3.24 1.74
N ASP A 45 1.48 4.14 1.28
CA ASP A 45 1.11 5.23 0.39
C ASP A 45 1.42 4.85 -1.06
N LEU A 46 0.39 4.79 -1.90
CA LEU A 46 0.53 4.48 -3.32
C LEU A 46 0.22 5.72 -4.15
N PHE A 47 1.10 6.06 -5.08
CA PHE A 47 0.95 7.23 -5.95
C PHE A 47 1.12 6.85 -7.43
N THR A 48 0.43 7.59 -8.29
CA THR A 48 0.58 7.49 -9.74
C THR A 48 0.42 8.86 -10.39
N ASN A 49 1.15 9.10 -11.48
CA ASN A 49 0.96 10.27 -12.35
C ASN A 49 -0.04 10.01 -13.48
N LYS A 50 -0.66 8.82 -13.53
CA LYS A 50 -1.67 8.46 -14.52
C LYS A 50 -3.07 8.69 -13.94
N ASN A 51 -4.03 8.99 -14.82
CA ASN A 51 -5.43 9.02 -14.41
C ASN A 51 -5.87 7.64 -13.91
N PHE A 52 -6.63 7.61 -12.82
CA PHE A 52 -7.17 6.40 -12.24
C PHE A 52 -8.62 6.60 -11.77
N ASP A 53 -9.31 5.49 -11.52
CA ASP A 53 -10.72 5.48 -11.12
C ASP A 53 -10.86 4.93 -9.70
N ASN A 54 -11.33 5.79 -8.80
CA ASN A 54 -11.62 5.44 -7.40
C ASN A 54 -12.58 4.25 -7.27
N GLY A 55 -13.55 4.10 -8.18
CA GLY A 55 -14.48 2.97 -8.20
C GLY A 55 -13.79 1.63 -8.46
N LYS A 56 -12.77 1.61 -9.34
CA LYS A 56 -11.96 0.41 -9.61
C LYS A 56 -11.10 0.04 -8.41
N ILE A 57 -10.48 1.02 -7.75
CA ILE A 57 -9.69 0.79 -6.53
C ILE A 57 -10.58 0.24 -5.42
N ARG A 58 -11.73 0.86 -5.15
CA ARG A 58 -12.68 0.39 -4.13
C ARG A 58 -13.16 -1.03 -4.42
N SER A 59 -13.43 -1.36 -5.68
CA SER A 59 -13.84 -2.70 -6.09
C SER A 59 -12.76 -3.75 -5.85
N ALA A 60 -11.50 -3.45 -6.16
CA ALA A 60 -10.37 -4.35 -5.92
C ALA A 60 -10.22 -4.66 -4.41
N VAL A 61 -10.27 -3.63 -3.56
CA VAL A 61 -10.20 -3.80 -2.09
C VAL A 61 -11.37 -4.63 -1.56
N LYS A 62 -12.61 -4.32 -1.99
CA LYS A 62 -13.81 -5.07 -1.56
C LYS A 62 -13.79 -6.53 -1.99
N LYS A 63 -13.26 -6.86 -3.18
CA LYS A 63 -13.14 -8.25 -3.66
C LYS A 63 -12.28 -9.13 -2.75
N ARG A 64 -11.37 -8.54 -1.98
CA ARG A 64 -10.56 -9.22 -0.96
C ARG A 64 -11.27 -9.37 0.40
N GLY A 65 -12.54 -8.98 0.50
CA GLY A 65 -13.31 -9.02 1.75
C GLY A 65 -12.93 -7.93 2.75
N LEU A 66 -12.18 -6.91 2.32
CA LEU A 66 -11.69 -5.85 3.20
C LEU A 66 -12.68 -4.68 3.27
N ALA A 67 -12.89 -4.17 4.49
CA ALA A 67 -13.72 -3.01 4.73
C ALA A 67 -12.99 -1.71 4.34
N ILE A 68 -13.69 -0.79 3.68
CA ILE A 68 -13.18 0.55 3.37
C ILE A 68 -13.82 1.53 4.33
N ARG A 69 -13.01 2.17 5.18
CA ARG A 69 -13.45 3.23 6.08
C ARG A 69 -13.19 4.59 5.45
N LYS A 70 -14.11 5.54 5.60
CA LYS A 70 -13.84 6.96 5.34
C LYS A 70 -13.36 7.56 6.66
N THR A 71 -12.20 8.18 6.66
CA THR A 71 -11.81 9.10 7.72
C THR A 71 -12.52 10.44 7.47
N ASN A 72 -13.08 11.02 8.53
CA ASN A 72 -13.69 12.36 8.50
C ASN A 72 -12.63 13.44 8.38
#